data_AF-A0A7Y8H8R5-F1
#
_entry.id   AF-A0A7Y8H8R5-F1
#
_cell.length_a   1.000
_cell.length_b   1.000
_cell.length_c   1.000
_cell.angle_alpha   90.00
_cell.angle_beta   90.00
_cell.angle_gamma   90.00
#
_symmetry.space_group_name_H-M   'P 1'
#
loop_
_entity.id
_entity.type
_entity.pdbx_description
1 polymer ?
#
loop_
_entity_poly.entity_id
_entity_poly.type
_entity_poly.pdbx_seq_one_letter_code
_entity_poly.pdbx_strand_id
1 'polypeptide(L)'
;MKTVLIVILLVVITISGGYFGLPIFIEKKTAGLQSDIQDIKKRLQKIEEESKMAPLKPGANVQEVIKTVNTIYHKMNSLESSFNKDISATNEALKNQKMITEESFKRQKDVIEKLSRETEAELQRIMFNARMANIISHILKARVEIVAKNVGTAKNELDLINEAFERTKASASEENNKVIEELQTTLKKAKSDIESDLPAALNRIDLLWHEMGKLLRRA
;
A
#
# COMPACT_ATOMS: atom_id res chain seq x y z
N MET A 1 -4.09 -12.40 -2.40
CA MET A 1 -4.05 -11.90 -3.81
C MET A 1 -5.34 -11.20 -4.24
N LYS A 2 -6.52 -11.82 -4.15
CA LYS A 2 -7.80 -11.21 -4.59
C LYS A 2 -8.12 -9.87 -3.90
N THR A 3 -7.87 -9.77 -2.60
CA THR A 3 -8.13 -8.56 -1.80
C THR A 3 -7.22 -7.39 -2.17
N VAL A 4 -5.97 -7.67 -2.54
CA VAL A 4 -4.98 -6.64 -2.93
C VAL A 4 -5.34 -6.04 -4.29
N LEU A 5 -5.80 -6.87 -5.23
CA LEU A 5 -6.31 -6.42 -6.53
C LEU A 5 -7.55 -5.52 -6.40
N ILE A 6 -8.46 -5.84 -5.48
CA ILE A 6 -9.68 -5.05 -5.23
C ILE A 6 -9.31 -3.65 -4.70
N VAL A 7 -8.32 -3.55 -3.80
CA VAL A 7 -7.86 -2.27 -3.24
C VAL A 7 -7.20 -1.40 -4.32
N ILE A 8 -6.34 -1.97 -5.16
CA ILE A 8 -5.71 -1.24 -6.28
C ILE A 8 -6.76 -0.74 -7.26
N LEU A 9 -7.75 -1.56 -7.59
CA LEU A 9 -8.85 -1.19 -8.49
C LEU A 9 -9.67 0.00 -7.94
N LEU A 10 -9.98 -0.01 -6.63
CA LEU A 10 -10.70 1.08 -5.97
C LEU A 10 -9.92 2.40 -6.00
N VAL A 11 -8.60 2.35 -5.78
CA VAL A 11 -7.74 3.55 -5.83
C VAL A 11 -7.71 4.14 -7.24
N VAL A 12 -7.58 3.31 -8.27
CA VAL A 12 -7.56 3.76 -9.67
C VAL A 12 -8.90 4.42 -10.06
N ILE A 13 -10.03 3.84 -9.65
CA ILE A 13 -11.38 4.40 -9.91
C ILE A 13 -11.57 5.75 -9.20
N THR A 14 -11.06 5.89 -7.97
CA THR A 14 -11.20 7.12 -7.19
C THR A 14 -10.36 8.26 -7.77
N ILE A 15 -9.12 7.97 -8.23
CA ILE A 15 -8.24 8.93 -8.87
C ILE A 15 -8.80 9.39 -10.22
N SER A 16 -9.30 8.45 -11.04
CA SER A 16 -9.88 8.77 -12.35
C SER A 16 -11.21 9.52 -12.21
N GLY A 17 -12.06 9.16 -11.25
CA GLY A 17 -13.29 9.89 -10.93
C GLY A 17 -13.02 11.32 -10.42
N GLY A 18 -11.99 11.51 -9.60
CA GLY A 18 -11.59 12.84 -9.11
C GLY A 18 -10.99 13.73 -10.19
N TYR A 19 -10.08 13.19 -11.02
CA TYR A 19 -9.38 13.94 -12.05
C TYR A 19 -10.31 14.35 -13.22
N PHE A 20 -11.24 13.49 -13.62
CA PHE A 20 -12.20 13.78 -14.70
C PHE A 20 -13.51 14.39 -14.21
N GLY A 21 -13.97 14.07 -13.00
CA GLY A 21 -15.26 14.55 -12.48
C GLY A 21 -15.23 16.02 -12.04
N LEU A 22 -14.16 16.48 -11.39
CA LEU A 22 -14.05 17.86 -10.91
C LEU A 22 -14.13 18.94 -12.00
N PRO A 23 -13.42 18.83 -13.16
CA PRO A 23 -13.55 19.83 -14.22
C PRO A 23 -14.95 19.85 -14.86
N ILE A 24 -15.61 18.69 -15.04
CA ILE A 24 -16.96 18.59 -15.64
C ILE A 24 -18.03 19.20 -14.72
N PHE A 25 -17.88 19.09 -13.39
CA PHE A 25 -18.80 19.71 -12.43
C PHE A 25 -18.60 21.23 -12.30
N ILE A 26 -17.36 21.72 -12.47
CA ILE A 26 -17.06 23.16 -12.49
C ILE A 26 -17.64 23.81 -13.76
N GLU A 27 -17.41 23.22 -14.94
CA GLU A 27 -17.96 23.71 -16.21
C GLU A 27 -19.49 23.74 -16.22
N LYS A 28 -20.15 22.70 -15.69
CA LYS A 28 -21.62 22.67 -15.63
C LYS A 28 -22.21 23.73 -14.68
N LYS A 29 -21.51 24.10 -13.61
CA LYS A 29 -21.95 25.15 -12.69
C LYS A 29 -21.61 26.57 -13.17
N THR A 30 -20.53 26.74 -13.94
CA THR A 30 -20.16 28.05 -14.52
C THR A 30 -20.84 28.36 -15.85
N ALA A 31 -21.37 27.35 -16.57
CA ALA A 31 -22.11 27.55 -17.81
C ALA A 31 -23.38 28.40 -17.64
N GLY A 32 -24.11 28.22 -16.52
CA GLY A 32 -25.27 29.05 -16.17
C GLY A 32 -24.87 30.51 -15.94
N LEU A 33 -23.81 30.75 -15.17
CA LEU A 33 -23.29 32.11 -14.93
C LEU A 33 -22.78 32.78 -16.21
N GLN A 34 -22.13 32.04 -17.12
CA GLN A 34 -21.68 32.60 -18.40
C GLN A 34 -22.87 32.98 -19.30
N SER A 35 -23.92 32.16 -19.33
CA SER A 35 -25.16 32.46 -20.04
C SER A 35 -25.83 33.72 -19.51
N ASP A 36 -25.92 33.86 -18.19
CA ASP A 36 -26.53 35.04 -17.56
C ASP A 36 -25.70 36.31 -17.80
N ILE A 37 -24.36 36.22 -17.77
CA ILE A 37 -23.47 37.34 -18.12
C ILE A 37 -23.63 37.73 -19.59
N GLN A 38 -23.78 36.77 -20.51
CA GLN A 38 -24.00 37.06 -21.92
C GLN A 38 -25.38 37.69 -22.17
N ASP A 39 -26.43 37.22 -21.50
CA ASP A 39 -27.77 37.80 -21.63
C ASP A 39 -27.81 39.24 -21.07
N ILE A 40 -27.17 39.48 -19.92
CA ILE A 40 -27.02 40.83 -19.35
C ILE A 40 -26.22 41.73 -20.30
N LYS A 41 -25.12 41.22 -20.89
CA LYS A 41 -24.29 41.99 -21.84
C LYS A 41 -25.06 42.35 -23.12
N LYS A 42 -25.87 41.43 -23.65
CA LYS A 42 -26.76 41.69 -24.79
C LYS A 42 -27.83 42.72 -24.47
N ARG A 43 -28.45 42.64 -23.29
CA ARG A 43 -29.43 43.65 -22.84
C ARG A 43 -28.80 45.02 -22.65
N LEU A 44 -27.59 45.08 -22.08
CA LEU A 44 -26.82 46.32 -21.94
C LEU A 44 -26.44 46.93 -23.29
N GLN A 45 -25.97 46.13 -24.25
CA GLN A 45 -25.69 46.61 -25.61
C GLN A 45 -26.94 47.12 -26.32
N LYS A 46 -28.08 46.44 -26.16
CA LYS A 46 -29.36 46.88 -26.73
C LYS A 46 -29.82 48.21 -26.12
N ILE A 47 -29.68 48.38 -24.81
CA ILE A 47 -29.97 49.64 -24.12
C ILE A 47 -28.99 50.75 -24.57
N GLU A 48 -27.73 50.42 -24.80
CA GLU A 48 -26.72 51.36 -25.30
C GLU A 48 -27.01 51.81 -26.75
N GLU A 49 -27.43 50.90 -27.62
CA GLU A 49 -27.83 51.22 -29.00
C GLU A 49 -29.14 52.02 -29.06
N GLU A 50 -30.14 51.68 -28.24
CA GLU A 50 -31.38 52.47 -28.10
C GLU A 50 -31.09 53.87 -27.53
N SER A 51 -30.09 54.01 -26.64
CA SER A 51 -29.67 55.32 -26.10
C SER A 51 -28.93 56.21 -27.11
N LYS A 52 -28.34 55.64 -28.16
CA LYS A 52 -27.66 56.38 -29.23
C LYS A 52 -28.62 56.89 -30.32
N MET A 53 -29.82 56.30 -30.43
CA MET A 53 -30.81 56.64 -31.48
C MET A 53 -31.93 57.57 -31.01
N ALA A 54 -32.05 57.86 -29.71
CA ALA A 54 -33.02 58.82 -29.20
C ALA A 54 -32.40 59.66 -28.08
N PRO A 55 -32.26 61.00 -28.24
CA PRO A 55 -31.84 61.85 -27.13
C PRO A 55 -32.88 61.70 -25.99
N LEU A 56 -32.39 61.49 -24.78
CA LEU A 56 -33.20 61.33 -23.57
C LEU A 56 -34.26 62.44 -23.50
N LYS A 57 -35.55 62.06 -23.45
CA LYS A 57 -36.64 63.00 -23.21
C LYS A 57 -36.35 63.78 -21.91
N PRO A 58 -36.49 65.12 -21.89
CA PRO A 58 -36.31 65.90 -20.68
C PRO A 58 -37.47 65.56 -19.73
N GLY A 59 -37.15 64.79 -18.68
CA GLY A 59 -38.15 64.18 -17.79
C GLY A 59 -37.81 62.76 -17.33
N ALA A 60 -36.62 62.23 -17.61
CA ALA A 60 -36.15 61.00 -17.00
C ALA A 60 -36.24 61.13 -15.47
N ASN A 61 -37.13 60.36 -14.87
CA ASN A 61 -37.53 60.47 -13.48
C ASN A 61 -36.34 60.11 -12.58
N VAL A 62 -35.62 61.12 -12.08
CA VAL A 62 -34.42 60.98 -11.23
C VAL A 62 -34.70 60.04 -10.05
N GLN A 63 -35.94 60.02 -9.58
CA GLN A 63 -36.42 59.13 -8.52
C GLN A 63 -36.40 57.64 -8.89
N GLU A 64 -36.67 57.32 -10.16
CA GLU A 64 -36.67 55.96 -10.72
C GLU A 64 -35.23 55.45 -10.94
N VAL A 65 -34.33 56.34 -11.36
CA VAL A 65 -32.89 56.07 -11.44
C VAL A 65 -32.31 55.80 -10.04
N ILE A 66 -32.62 56.66 -9.05
CA ILE A 66 -32.19 56.46 -7.66
C ILE A 66 -32.73 55.13 -7.09
N LYS A 67 -33.99 54.78 -7.35
CA LYS A 67 -34.55 53.48 -6.96
C LYS A 67 -33.80 52.32 -7.59
N THR A 68 -33.46 52.42 -8.87
CA THR A 68 -32.76 51.37 -9.62
C THR A 68 -31.35 51.20 -9.08
N VAL A 69 -30.62 52.29 -8.82
CA VAL A 69 -29.28 52.27 -8.22
C VAL A 69 -29.30 51.69 -6.80
N ASN A 70 -30.25 52.10 -5.95
CA ASN A 70 -30.39 51.50 -4.61
C ASN A 70 -30.72 50.01 -4.67
N THR A 71 -31.55 49.58 -5.63
CA THR A 71 -31.89 48.16 -5.82
C THR A 71 -30.67 47.37 -6.28
N ILE A 72 -29.85 47.93 -7.18
CA ILE A 72 -28.60 47.32 -7.62
C ILE A 72 -27.59 47.26 -6.46
N TYR A 73 -27.46 48.34 -5.67
CA TYR A 73 -26.60 48.38 -4.49
C TYR A 73 -27.00 47.31 -3.47
N HIS A 74 -28.29 47.18 -3.15
CA HIS A 74 -28.77 46.12 -2.26
C HIS A 74 -28.54 44.72 -2.82
N LYS A 75 -28.75 44.51 -4.13
CA LYS A 75 -28.44 43.22 -4.78
C LYS A 75 -26.95 42.91 -4.71
N MET A 76 -26.08 43.89 -4.95
CA MET A 76 -24.63 43.72 -4.90
C MET A 76 -24.14 43.43 -3.49
N ASN A 77 -24.64 44.14 -2.48
CA ASN A 77 -24.35 43.83 -1.07
C ASN A 77 -24.84 42.43 -0.68
N SER A 78 -26.02 42.03 -1.14
CA SER A 78 -26.54 40.68 -0.87
C SER A 78 -25.69 39.59 -1.53
N LEU A 79 -25.22 39.84 -2.75
CA LEU A 79 -24.34 38.95 -3.50
C LEU A 79 -22.98 38.82 -2.83
N GLU A 80 -22.38 39.93 -2.39
CA GLU A 80 -21.12 39.94 -1.66
C GLU A 80 -21.24 39.19 -0.33
N SER A 81 -22.35 39.37 0.39
CA SER A 81 -22.61 38.62 1.63
C SER A 81 -22.77 37.12 1.39
N SER A 82 -23.47 36.72 0.32
CA SER A 82 -23.62 35.32 -0.08
C SER A 82 -22.30 34.72 -0.51
N PHE A 83 -21.50 35.46 -1.29
CA PHE A 83 -20.20 35.01 -1.79
C PHE A 83 -19.20 34.82 -0.64
N ASN A 84 -19.17 35.74 0.34
CA ASN A 84 -18.34 35.59 1.54
C ASN A 84 -18.77 34.38 2.38
N LYS A 85 -20.07 34.11 2.48
CA LYS A 85 -20.59 32.93 3.18
C LYS A 85 -20.21 31.63 2.46
N ASP A 86 -20.33 31.60 1.13
CA ASP A 86 -19.99 30.44 0.31
C ASP A 86 -18.47 30.17 0.32
N ILE A 87 -17.64 31.23 0.28
CA ILE A 87 -16.19 31.11 0.45
C ILE A 87 -15.85 30.51 1.81
N SER A 88 -16.46 31.02 2.88
CA SER A 88 -16.21 30.53 4.24
C SER A 88 -16.56 29.05 4.38
N ALA A 89 -17.75 28.65 3.91
CA ALA A 89 -18.20 27.26 3.92
C ALA A 89 -17.29 26.35 3.08
N THR A 90 -16.83 26.83 1.92
CA THR A 90 -15.89 26.09 1.06
C THR A 90 -14.54 25.92 1.76
N ASN A 91 -14.04 26.96 2.43
CA ASN A 91 -12.75 26.91 3.12
C ASN A 91 -12.78 25.95 4.33
N GLU A 92 -13.90 25.92 5.05
CA GLU A 92 -14.14 24.97 6.13
C GLU A 92 -14.23 23.52 5.62
N ALA A 93 -14.97 23.29 4.52
CA ALA A 93 -15.02 21.98 3.86
C ALA A 93 -13.63 21.51 3.40
N LEU A 94 -12.83 22.41 2.84
CA LEU A 94 -11.48 22.12 2.36
C LEU A 94 -10.51 21.80 3.52
N LYS A 95 -10.64 22.51 4.65
CA LYS A 95 -9.90 22.21 5.88
C LYS A 95 -10.27 20.84 6.46
N ASN A 96 -11.56 20.51 6.49
CA ASN A 96 -12.05 19.21 6.95
C ASN A 96 -11.58 18.09 6.03
N GLN A 97 -11.65 18.30 4.71
CA GLN A 97 -11.15 17.33 3.73
C GLN A 97 -9.64 17.10 3.88
N LYS A 98 -8.86 18.17 4.13
CA LYS A 98 -7.42 18.06 4.37
C LYS A 98 -7.11 17.23 5.62
N MET A 99 -7.79 17.48 6.74
CA MET A 99 -7.62 16.67 7.97
C MET A 99 -7.96 15.20 7.76
N ILE A 100 -9.10 14.91 7.14
CA ILE A 100 -9.52 13.53 6.85
C ILE A 100 -8.50 12.83 5.95
N THR A 101 -7.98 13.56 4.95
CA THR A 101 -6.98 13.06 4.02
C THR A 101 -5.67 12.76 4.75
N GLU A 102 -5.14 13.68 5.56
CA GLU A 102 -3.93 13.49 6.36
C GLU A 102 -4.06 12.31 7.33
N GLU A 103 -5.20 12.19 8.01
CA GLU A 103 -5.46 11.06 8.90
C GLU A 103 -5.52 9.73 8.14
N SER A 104 -6.18 9.71 6.98
CA SER A 104 -6.24 8.52 6.13
C SER A 104 -4.86 8.10 5.61
N PHE A 105 -4.01 9.06 5.22
CA PHE A 105 -2.64 8.80 4.79
C PHE A 105 -1.79 8.24 5.92
N LYS A 106 -1.93 8.79 7.15
CA LYS A 106 -1.21 8.28 8.32
C LYS A 106 -1.62 6.83 8.62
N ARG A 107 -2.92 6.53 8.62
CA ARG A 107 -3.43 5.16 8.80
C ARG A 107 -2.93 4.21 7.70
N GLN A 108 -2.93 4.65 6.44
CA GLN A 108 -2.40 3.84 5.34
C GLN A 108 -0.90 3.56 5.50
N LYS A 109 -0.12 4.56 5.91
CA LYS A 109 1.31 4.40 6.19
C LYS A 109 1.54 3.37 7.29
N ASP A 110 0.83 3.48 8.40
CA ASP A 110 0.95 2.53 9.52
C ASP A 110 0.58 1.10 9.11
N VAL A 111 -0.46 0.94 8.28
CA VAL A 111 -0.87 -0.36 7.73
C VAL A 111 0.19 -0.93 6.78
N ILE A 112 0.77 -0.11 5.90
CA ILE A 112 1.82 -0.54 4.97
C ILE A 112 3.08 -0.95 5.74
N GLU A 113 3.50 -0.18 6.74
CA GLU A 113 4.65 -0.52 7.57
C GLU A 113 4.43 -1.83 8.32
N LYS A 114 3.24 -2.03 8.89
CA LYS A 114 2.87 -3.28 9.55
C LYS A 114 2.89 -4.46 8.57
N LEU A 115 2.25 -4.32 7.42
CA LEU A 115 2.21 -5.34 6.38
C LEU A 115 3.61 -5.70 5.88
N SER A 116 4.49 -4.70 5.72
CA SER A 116 5.88 -4.91 5.31
C SER A 116 6.63 -5.77 6.32
N ARG A 117 6.53 -5.45 7.62
CA ARG A 117 7.19 -6.23 8.68
C ARG A 117 6.65 -7.66 8.78
N GLU A 118 5.33 -7.82 8.69
CA GLU A 118 4.71 -9.15 8.71
C GLU A 118 5.12 -9.99 7.49
N THR A 119 5.18 -9.36 6.30
CA THR A 119 5.61 -10.03 5.07
C THR A 119 7.08 -10.44 5.16
N GLU A 120 7.95 -9.58 5.68
CA GLU A 120 9.37 -9.88 5.86
C GLU A 120 9.57 -11.06 6.83
N ALA A 121 8.87 -11.06 7.96
CA ALA A 121 8.92 -12.14 8.93
C ALA A 121 8.44 -13.48 8.32
N GLU A 122 7.33 -13.45 7.58
CA GLU A 122 6.80 -14.66 6.93
C GLU A 122 7.74 -15.18 5.82
N LEU A 123 8.37 -14.28 5.05
CA LEU A 123 9.39 -14.66 4.06
C LEU A 123 10.60 -15.31 4.71
N GLN A 124 11.10 -14.75 5.82
CA GLN A 124 12.21 -15.34 6.57
C GLN A 124 11.84 -16.74 7.08
N ARG A 125 10.63 -16.91 7.60
CA ARG A 125 10.11 -18.20 8.07
C ARG A 125 10.03 -19.24 6.94
N ILE A 126 9.46 -18.86 5.79
CA ILE A 126 9.37 -19.74 4.61
C ILE A 126 10.78 -20.12 4.12
N MET A 127 11.71 -19.17 4.02
CA MET A 127 13.09 -19.43 3.63
C MET A 127 13.79 -20.38 4.59
N PHE A 128 13.60 -20.19 5.90
CA PHE A 128 14.13 -21.08 6.93
C PHE A 128 13.59 -22.50 6.75
N ASN A 129 12.27 -22.66 6.63
CA ASN A 129 11.62 -23.96 6.45
C ASN A 129 12.08 -24.65 5.16
N ALA A 130 12.25 -23.91 4.06
CA ALA A 130 12.76 -24.44 2.80
C ALA A 130 14.20 -24.96 2.93
N ARG A 131 15.07 -24.22 3.63
CA ARG A 131 16.45 -24.65 3.90
C ARG A 131 16.50 -25.90 4.77
N MET A 132 15.68 -25.95 5.82
CA MET A 132 15.56 -27.11 6.69
C MET A 132 15.04 -28.35 5.94
N ALA A 133 14.05 -28.19 5.06
CA ALA A 133 13.56 -29.27 4.20
C ALA A 133 14.64 -29.78 3.23
N ASN A 134 15.45 -28.88 2.68
CA ASN A 134 16.58 -29.27 1.85
C ASN A 134 17.62 -30.10 2.65
N ILE A 135 17.95 -29.67 3.87
CA ILE A 135 18.84 -30.43 4.77
C ILE A 135 18.29 -31.82 5.07
N ILE A 136 17.00 -31.92 5.36
CA ILE A 136 16.29 -33.20 5.57
C ILE A 136 16.46 -34.10 4.33
N SER A 137 16.27 -33.57 3.12
CA SER A 137 16.50 -34.34 1.88
C SER A 137 17.91 -34.94 1.81
N HIS A 138 18.94 -34.14 2.14
CA HIS A 138 20.32 -34.62 2.19
C HIS A 138 20.54 -35.67 3.30
N ILE A 139 19.89 -35.53 4.46
CA ILE A 139 19.93 -36.53 5.54
C ILE A 139 19.35 -37.86 5.05
N LEU A 140 18.20 -37.83 4.35
CA LEU A 140 17.59 -39.04 3.78
C LEU A 140 18.52 -39.69 2.76
N LYS A 141 19.15 -38.88 1.89
CA LYS A 141 20.10 -39.38 0.90
C LYS A 141 21.32 -40.01 1.57
N ALA A 142 21.92 -39.34 2.56
CA ALA A 142 23.03 -39.89 3.32
C ALA A 142 22.66 -41.24 3.97
N ARG A 143 21.45 -41.37 4.53
CA ARG A 143 20.93 -42.63 5.07
C ARG A 143 20.89 -43.74 4.01
N VAL A 144 20.33 -43.46 2.83
CA VAL A 144 20.26 -44.43 1.72
C VAL A 144 21.67 -44.87 1.29
N GLU A 145 22.59 -43.93 1.16
CA GLU A 145 23.98 -44.21 0.75
C GLU A 145 24.73 -45.03 1.81
N ILE A 146 24.51 -44.77 3.10
CA ILE A 146 25.09 -45.60 4.18
C ILE A 146 24.55 -47.03 4.12
N VAL A 147 23.25 -47.22 3.92
CA VAL A 147 22.63 -48.55 3.77
C VAL A 147 23.17 -49.26 2.53
N ALA A 148 23.40 -48.53 1.43
CA ALA A 148 24.03 -49.02 0.22
C ALA A 148 25.56 -49.23 0.35
N LYS A 149 26.14 -48.96 1.54
CA LYS A 149 27.58 -49.02 1.83
C LYS A 149 28.44 -48.11 0.97
N ASN A 150 27.86 -47.06 0.41
CA ASN A 150 28.56 -46.03 -0.35
C ASN A 150 29.03 -44.90 0.59
N VAL A 151 30.06 -45.22 1.37
CA VAL A 151 30.59 -44.33 2.42
C VAL A 151 31.10 -43.00 1.85
N GLY A 152 31.72 -43.01 0.68
CA GLY A 152 32.24 -41.81 0.03
C GLY A 152 31.13 -40.81 -0.31
N THR A 153 30.06 -41.26 -0.97
CA THR A 153 28.92 -40.39 -1.27
C THR A 153 28.19 -39.96 -0.01
N ALA A 154 27.98 -40.87 0.95
CA ALA A 154 27.36 -40.51 2.22
C ALA A 154 28.13 -39.40 2.95
N LYS A 155 29.46 -39.49 3.02
CA LYS A 155 30.32 -38.47 3.63
C LYS A 155 30.19 -37.11 2.94
N ASN A 156 30.13 -37.10 1.61
CA ASN A 156 29.91 -35.88 0.83
C ASN A 156 28.55 -35.25 1.16
N GLU A 157 27.49 -36.05 1.31
CA GLU A 157 26.18 -35.54 1.73
C GLU A 157 26.22 -34.93 3.15
N LEU A 158 26.96 -35.55 4.09
CA LEU A 158 27.15 -34.97 5.43
C LEU A 158 27.88 -33.63 5.40
N ASP A 159 28.83 -33.45 4.47
CA ASP A 159 29.52 -32.18 4.28
C ASP A 159 28.60 -31.10 3.71
N LEU A 160 27.74 -31.44 2.75
CA LEU A 160 26.71 -30.53 2.23
C LEU A 160 25.71 -30.12 3.31
N ILE A 161 25.32 -31.05 4.18
CA ILE A 161 24.47 -30.74 5.34
C ILE A 161 25.15 -29.76 6.28
N ASN A 162 26.45 -29.98 6.58
CA ASN A 162 27.18 -29.10 7.48
C ASN A 162 27.28 -27.66 6.94
N GLU A 163 27.56 -27.52 5.64
CA GLU A 163 27.57 -26.22 4.96
C GLU A 163 26.19 -25.55 4.97
N ALA A 164 25.13 -26.32 4.70
CA ALA A 164 23.76 -25.82 4.72
C ALA A 164 23.34 -25.33 6.12
N PHE A 165 23.78 -25.99 7.18
CA PHE A 165 23.57 -25.52 8.56
C PHE A 165 24.27 -24.19 8.81
N GLU A 166 25.55 -24.05 8.45
CA GLU A 166 26.29 -22.79 8.61
C GLU A 166 25.62 -21.62 7.89
N ARG A 167 25.17 -21.84 6.65
CA ARG A 167 24.42 -20.83 5.89
C ARG A 167 23.08 -20.48 6.53
N THR A 168 22.44 -21.43 7.21
CA THR A 168 21.13 -21.20 7.82
C THR A 168 21.22 -20.44 9.14
N LYS A 169 22.32 -20.59 9.88
CA LYS A 169 22.55 -19.86 11.14
C LYS A 169 22.51 -18.35 11.00
N ALA A 170 23.03 -17.83 9.88
CA ALA A 170 23.09 -16.39 9.61
C ALA A 170 21.72 -15.70 9.57
N SER A 171 20.64 -16.46 9.39
CA SER A 171 19.27 -15.96 9.27
C SER A 171 18.30 -16.61 10.26
N ALA A 172 18.79 -17.42 11.19
CA ALA A 172 17.96 -18.11 12.17
C ALA A 172 17.85 -17.27 13.46
N SER A 173 16.76 -17.46 14.19
CA SER A 173 16.61 -16.92 15.55
C SER A 173 17.66 -17.53 16.49
N GLU A 174 17.93 -16.87 17.62
CA GLU A 174 18.87 -17.38 18.62
C GLU A 174 18.50 -18.78 19.13
N GLU A 175 17.21 -19.04 19.33
CA GLU A 175 16.69 -20.35 19.72
C GLU A 175 16.97 -21.41 18.65
N ASN A 176 16.65 -21.12 17.38
CA ASN A 176 16.92 -22.03 16.27
C ASN A 176 18.43 -22.25 16.05
N ASN A 177 19.27 -21.24 16.31
CA ASN A 177 20.72 -21.36 16.23
C ASN A 177 21.28 -22.39 17.22
N LYS A 178 20.82 -22.38 18.47
CA LYS A 178 21.24 -23.38 19.47
C LYS A 178 20.88 -24.80 19.02
N VAL A 179 19.66 -24.99 18.52
CA VAL A 179 19.25 -26.30 17.99
C VAL A 179 20.09 -26.72 16.79
N ILE A 180 20.39 -25.80 15.86
CA ILE A 180 21.27 -26.08 14.71
C ILE A 180 22.67 -26.50 15.16
N GLU A 181 23.23 -25.89 16.20
CA GLU A 181 24.55 -26.25 16.75
C GLU A 181 24.58 -27.65 17.36
N GLU A 182 23.52 -28.03 18.08
CA GLU A 182 23.36 -29.39 18.62
C GLU A 182 23.25 -30.42 17.50
N LEU A 183 22.50 -30.12 16.45
CA LEU A 183 22.37 -30.96 15.26
C LEU A 183 23.70 -31.10 14.53
N GLN A 184 24.45 -30.02 14.34
CA GLN A 184 25.79 -30.08 13.74
C GLN A 184 26.77 -30.91 14.58
N THR A 185 26.65 -30.88 15.90
CA THR A 185 27.46 -31.73 16.77
C THR A 185 27.14 -33.20 16.55
N THR A 186 25.86 -33.53 16.40
CA THR A 186 25.41 -34.90 16.08
C THR A 186 25.87 -35.33 14.68
N LEU A 187 25.82 -34.42 13.70
CA LEU A 187 26.32 -34.64 12.33
C LEU A 187 27.82 -34.93 12.29
N LYS A 188 28.63 -34.17 13.04
CA LYS A 188 30.07 -34.41 13.15
C LYS A 188 30.38 -35.80 13.71
N LYS A 189 29.62 -36.23 14.72
CA LYS A 189 29.73 -37.60 15.28
C LYS A 189 29.31 -38.66 14.25
N ALA A 190 28.21 -38.45 13.53
CA ALA A 190 27.77 -39.36 12.46
C ALA A 190 28.84 -39.50 11.36
N LYS A 191 29.49 -38.39 11.00
CA LYS A 191 30.60 -38.38 10.04
C LYS A 191 31.83 -39.13 10.54
N SER A 192 32.15 -39.03 11.84
CA SER A 192 33.26 -39.78 12.45
C SER A 192 32.98 -41.28 12.48
N ASP A 193 31.74 -41.67 12.77
CA ASP A 193 31.35 -43.07 12.90
C ASP A 193 31.20 -43.76 11.53
N ILE A 194 31.07 -43.01 10.43
CA ILE A 194 30.80 -43.57 9.10
C ILE A 194 31.90 -44.51 8.57
N GLU A 195 33.14 -44.34 9.04
CA GLU A 195 34.30 -45.15 8.63
C GLU A 195 34.59 -46.30 9.60
N SER A 196 34.11 -46.22 10.84
CA SER A 196 34.47 -47.13 11.93
C SER A 196 33.29 -47.97 12.45
N ASP A 197 32.06 -47.43 12.42
CA ASP A 197 30.84 -48.04 12.94
C ASP A 197 29.60 -47.54 12.17
N LEU A 198 29.31 -48.20 11.04
CA LEU A 198 28.16 -47.87 10.20
C LEU A 198 26.80 -47.95 10.94
N PRO A 199 26.53 -48.96 11.80
CA PRO A 199 25.34 -48.96 12.65
C PRO A 199 25.22 -47.72 13.56
N ALA A 200 26.30 -47.31 14.22
CA ALA A 200 26.28 -46.10 15.05
C ALA A 200 26.04 -44.84 14.20
N ALA A 201 26.65 -44.75 13.02
CA ALA A 201 26.41 -43.66 12.08
C ALA A 201 24.93 -43.59 11.68
N LEU A 202 24.31 -44.72 11.31
CA LEU A 202 22.87 -44.78 10.97
C LEU A 202 21.99 -44.30 12.11
N ASN A 203 22.23 -44.75 13.34
CA ASN A 203 21.45 -44.33 14.50
C ASN A 203 21.51 -42.80 14.71
N ARG A 204 22.66 -42.18 14.48
CA ARG A 204 22.81 -40.72 14.58
C ARG A 204 22.13 -40.00 13.42
N ILE A 205 22.14 -40.56 12.21
CA ILE A 205 21.41 -40.01 11.06
C ILE A 205 19.90 -40.08 11.27
N ASP A 206 19.39 -41.18 11.83
CA ASP A 206 17.97 -41.30 12.20
C ASP A 206 17.59 -40.32 13.32
N LEU A 207 18.47 -40.09 14.30
CA LEU A 207 18.28 -39.06 15.32
C LEU A 207 18.23 -37.66 14.70
N LEU A 208 19.15 -37.34 13.80
CA LEU A 208 19.17 -36.06 13.07
C LEU A 208 17.87 -35.83 12.30
N TRP A 209 17.41 -36.85 11.57
CA TRP A 209 16.15 -36.81 10.84
C TRP A 209 14.97 -36.49 11.78
N HIS A 210 14.90 -37.17 12.91
CA HIS A 210 13.82 -37.00 13.88
C HIS A 210 13.80 -35.60 14.51
N GLU A 211 14.96 -35.11 14.97
CA GLU A 211 15.06 -33.79 15.60
C GLU A 211 14.83 -32.66 14.58
N MET A 212 15.31 -32.80 13.34
CA MET A 212 14.98 -31.89 12.25
C MET A 212 13.49 -31.86 11.95
N GLY A 213 12.83 -33.02 11.95
CA GLY A 213 11.38 -33.13 11.78
C GLY A 213 10.58 -32.50 12.93
N LYS A 214 11.13 -32.41 14.16
CA LYS A 214 10.52 -31.65 15.25
C LYS A 214 10.69 -30.15 15.07
N LEU A 215 11.88 -29.70 14.66
CA LEU A 215 12.18 -28.30 14.42
C LEU A 215 11.25 -27.71 13.35
N LEU A 216 11.02 -28.43 12.24
CA LEU A 216 10.07 -28.02 11.21
C LEU A 216 8.60 -27.99 11.65
N ARG A 217 8.21 -28.78 12.65
CA ARG A 217 6.84 -28.78 13.19
C ARG A 217 6.59 -27.66 14.20
N ARG A 218 7.66 -27.08 14.74
CA ARG A 218 7.61 -25.99 15.73
C ARG A 218 7.84 -24.60 15.12
N ALA A 219 8.42 -24.53 13.91
CA ALA A 219 8.63 -23.30 13.13
C ALA A 219 7.39 -22.93 12.28
#